data_AF-A0A4R4NPU7-F1
#
_entry.id   AF-A0A4R4NPU7-F1
#
_cell.length_a   1.000
_cell.length_b   1.000
_cell.length_c   1.000
_cell.angle_alpha   90.00
_cell.angle_beta   90.00
_cell.angle_gamma   90.00
#
_symmetry.space_group_name_H-M   'P 1'
#
loop_
_entity.id
_entity.type
_entity.pdbx_description
1 polymer ?
#
loop_
_entity_poly.entity_id
_entity_poly.type
_entity_poly.pdbx_seq_one_letter_code
_entity_poly.pdbx_strand_id
1 'polypeptide(L)' 'MADDEGTAEKPSYEQARDELTEVVKRLEAGGLTLEESLGLWERGEKLAAVCEEWLEGARARLAAALDRPENGDAAPF' A
#
# COMPACT_ATOMS: atom_id res chain seq x y z
N MET A 1 12.59 -18.27 3.10
CA MET A 1 11.82 -17.03 3.33
C MET A 1 12.40 -16.43 4.57
N ALA A 2 13.14 -15.33 4.45
CA ALA A 2 13.68 -14.63 5.60
C ALA A 2 12.63 -13.64 6.07
N ASP A 3 12.09 -13.91 7.25
CA ASP A 3 11.38 -12.98 8.10
C ASP A 3 12.25 -11.73 8.31
N ASP A 4 11.77 -10.58 7.87
CA ASP A 4 12.33 -9.26 8.21
C ASP A 4 11.51 -8.71 9.38
N GLU A 5 12.04 -8.86 10.59
CA GLU A 5 11.53 -8.25 11.81
C GLU A 5 12.58 -7.25 12.29
N GLY A 6 12.29 -5.95 12.25
CA GLY A 6 13.14 -4.97 12.93
C GLY A 6 13.26 -3.55 12.37
N THR A 7 12.17 -2.94 11.89
CA THR A 7 11.96 -1.48 12.00
C THR A 7 10.45 -1.28 12.10
N ALA A 8 9.97 -0.33 12.91
CA ALA A 8 8.58 0.12 12.86
C ALA A 8 8.34 0.89 11.54
N GLU A 9 8.58 0.20 10.43
CA GLU A 9 8.46 0.66 9.06
C GLU A 9 7.07 0.25 8.58
N LYS A 10 6.41 1.10 7.79
CA LYS A 10 5.09 0.79 7.24
C LYS A 10 5.15 -0.59 6.59
N PRO A 11 4.14 -1.46 6.79
CA PRO A 11 4.12 -2.77 6.15
C PRO A 11 4.26 -2.57 4.64
N SER A 12 4.93 -3.52 3.99
CA SER A 12 5.04 -3.51 2.53
C SER A 12 3.64 -3.53 1.89
N TYR A 13 3.53 -3.03 0.66
CA TYR A 13 2.26 -3.05 -0.06
C TYR A 13 1.62 -4.44 -0.11
N GLU A 14 2.42 -5.49 -0.38
CA GLU A 14 1.92 -6.86 -0.46
C GLU A 14 1.42 -7.37 0.89
N GLN A 15 2.15 -7.11 1.98
CA GLN A 15 1.70 -7.46 3.32
C GLN A 15 0.40 -6.73 3.69
N ALA A 16 0.31 -5.42 3.42
CA ALA A 16 -0.88 -4.64 3.72
C ALA A 16 -2.10 -5.13 2.89
N ARG A 17 -1.90 -5.47 1.61
CA ARG A 17 -2.94 -6.02 0.73
C ARG A 17 -3.40 -7.40 1.18
N ASP A 18 -2.47 -8.26 1.56
CA ASP A 18 -2.78 -9.62 1.99
C ASP A 18 -3.54 -9.59 3.33
N GLU A 19 -3.13 -8.73 4.27
CA GLU A 19 -3.87 -8.52 5.51
C GLU A 19 -5.28 -7.94 5.26
N LEU A 20 -5.41 -6.96 4.35
CA LEU A 20 -6.71 -6.40 3.97
C LEU A 20 -7.63 -7.48 3.39
N THR A 21 -7.07 -8.37 2.57
CA THR A 21 -7.82 -9.50 2.00
C THR A 21 -8.35 -10.43 3.09
N GLU A 22 -7.54 -10.73 4.11
CA GLU A 22 -7.99 -11.55 5.25
C GLU A 22 -9.05 -10.86 6.11
N VAL A 23 -8.95 -9.54 6.29
CA VAL A 23 -9.99 -8.73 6.96
C VAL A 23 -11.31 -8.81 6.21
N VAL A 24 -11.29 -8.61 4.88
CA VAL A 24 -12.50 -8.70 4.03
C VAL A 24 -13.10 -10.10 4.10
N LYS A 25 -12.29 -11.15 3.96
CA LYS A 25 -12.77 -12.54 4.07
C LYS A 25 -13.48 -12.81 5.40
N ARG A 26 -12.95 -12.29 6.52
CA ARG A 26 -13.57 -12.44 7.84
C ARG A 26 -14.89 -11.69 7.95
N LEU A 27 -14.97 -10.48 7.41
CA LEU A 27 -16.22 -9.72 7.34
C LEU A 27 -17.27 -10.43 6.49
N GLU A 28 -16.88 -10.98 5.33
CA GLU A 28 -17.76 -11.70 4.41
C GLU A 28 -18.23 -13.06 4.94
N ALA A 29 -17.39 -13.76 5.72
CA ALA A 29 -17.76 -15.02 6.36
C ALA A 29 -18.92 -14.85 7.36
N GLY A 30 -19.10 -13.65 7.92
CA GLY A 30 -20.10 -13.36 8.93
C GLY A 30 -19.84 -14.08 10.26
N GLY A 31 -20.86 -14.14 11.12
CA GLY A 31 -20.76 -14.78 12.43
C GLY A 31 -20.02 -13.95 13.50
N LEU A 32 -19.66 -12.71 13.18
CA LEU A 32 -19.04 -11.76 14.09
C LEU A 32 -20.10 -10.93 14.81
N THR A 33 -19.78 -10.48 16.02
CA THR A 33 -20.56 -9.43 16.69
C THR A 33 -20.39 -8.09 15.98
N LEU A 34 -21.26 -7.13 16.29
CA LEU A 34 -21.16 -5.76 15.75
C LEU A 34 -19.83 -5.11 16.11
N GLU A 35 -19.37 -5.28 17.35
CA GLU A 35 -18.11 -4.69 17.82
C GLU A 35 -16.90 -5.28 17.10
N GLU A 36 -16.87 -6.61 16.89
CA GLU A 36 -15.82 -7.27 16.11
C GLU A 36 -15.85 -6.84 14.64
N SER A 37 -17.05 -6.71 14.06
CA SER A 37 -17.22 -6.24 12.68
C SER A 37 -16.71 -4.82 12.49
N LEU A 38 -16.98 -3.94 13.46
CA LEU A 38 -16.47 -2.56 13.46
C LEU A 38 -14.94 -2.53 13.61
N GLY A 39 -14.38 -3.33 14.52
CA GLY A 39 -12.92 -3.41 14.69
C GLY A 39 -12.20 -3.90 13.43
N LEU A 40 -12.75 -4.90 12.75
CA LEU A 40 -12.23 -5.36 11.46
C LEU A 40 -12.37 -4.30 10.37
N TRP A 41 -13.51 -3.61 10.30
CA TRP A 41 -13.70 -2.53 9.33
C TRP A 41 -12.67 -1.41 9.53
N GLU A 42 -12.47 -0.93 10.75
CA GLU A 42 -11.48 0.11 11.04
C GLU A 42 -10.04 -0.34 10.71
N ARG A 43 -9.73 -1.62 10.93
CA ARG A 43 -8.43 -2.19 10.51
C ARG A 43 -8.31 -2.22 9.00
N GLY A 44 -9.38 -2.61 8.29
CA GLY A 44 -9.46 -2.60 6.83
C GLY A 44 -9.22 -1.22 6.25
N GLU A 45 -9.87 -0.18 6.79
CA GLU A 45 -9.69 1.20 6.36
C GLU A 45 -8.23 1.68 6.53
N LYS A 46 -7.59 1.34 7.65
CA LYS A 46 -6.17 1.66 7.88
C LYS A 46 -5.26 0.96 6.86
N LEU A 47 -5.52 -0.30 6.54
CA LEU A 47 -4.75 -1.05 5.56
C LEU A 47 -4.95 -0.51 4.14
N ALA A 48 -6.18 -0.13 3.79
CA ALA A 48 -6.50 0.51 2.51
C ALA A 48 -5.74 1.84 2.36
N ALA A 49 -5.72 2.68 3.40
CA ALA A 49 -4.97 3.93 3.39
C ALA A 49 -3.46 3.69 3.17
N VAL A 50 -2.86 2.69 3.84
CA VAL A 50 -1.45 2.34 3.62
C VAL A 50 -1.21 1.89 2.18
N CYS A 51 -2.10 1.08 1.60
CA CYS A 51 -1.99 0.65 0.21
C CYS A 51 -2.07 1.84 -0.76
N GLU A 52 -2.95 2.80 -0.49
CA GLU A 52 -3.09 4.02 -1.29
C GLU A 52 -1.83 4.88 -1.24
N GLU A 53 -1.26 5.09 -0.05
CA GLU A 53 -0.01 5.84 0.12
C GLU A 53 1.16 5.22 -0.67
N TRP A 54 1.25 3.88 -0.68
CA TRP A 54 2.25 3.16 -1.50
C TRP A 54 2.05 3.39 -3.00
N LEU A 55 0.81 3.31 -3.47
CA LEU A 55 0.47 3.50 -4.89
C LEU A 55 0.71 4.95 -5.34
N GLU A 56 0.29 5.92 -4.54
CA GLU A 56 0.53 7.34 -4.81
C GLU A 56 2.03 7.66 -4.84
N GLY A 57 2.80 7.13 -3.89
CA GLY A 57 4.26 7.26 -3.89
C GLY A 57 4.91 6.67 -5.15
N ALA A 58 4.43 5.52 -5.63
CA ALA A 58 4.90 4.91 -6.86
C ALA A 58 4.54 5.76 -8.10
N ARG A 59 3.32 6.30 -8.16
CA ARG A 59 2.88 7.19 -9.24
C ARG A 59 3.71 8.46 -9.30
N ALA A 60 3.98 9.10 -8.15
CA ALA A 60 4.80 10.30 -8.08
C ALA A 60 6.23 10.06 -8.57
N ARG A 61 6.84 8.92 -8.19
CA ARG A 61 8.18 8.52 -8.67
C ARG A 61 8.20 8.31 -10.20
N LEU A 62 7.17 7.66 -10.74
CA LEU A 62 7.04 7.47 -12.18
C LEU A 62 6.89 8.81 -12.92
N ALA A 63 6.02 9.70 -12.43
CA ALA A 63 5.85 11.04 -13.00
C ALA A 63 7.16 11.82 -13.01
N ALA A 64 7.92 11.82 -11.91
CA ALA A 64 9.22 12.49 -11.82
C ALA A 64 10.30 11.87 -12.74
N ALA A 65 10.21 10.57 -13.04
CA ALA A 65 11.08 9.92 -14.01
C ALA A 65 10.77 10.35 -15.45
N LEU A 66 9.48 10.50 -15.77
CA LEU A 66 9.00 10.91 -17.10
C LEU A 66 9.21 12.40 -17.38
N ASP A 67 9.12 13.25 -16.36
CA ASP A 67 9.28 14.71 -16.49
C ASP A 67 10.75 15.14 -16.60
N ARG A 68 11.71 14.21 -16.45
CA ARG A 68 13.13 14.52 -16.63
C ARG A 68 13.39 14.67 -18.13
N PRO A 69 13.56 15.89 -18.67
CA PRO A 69 13.88 16.03 -20.07
C PRO A 69 15.22 15.33 -20.32
N GLU A 70 15.29 14.64 -21.45
CA GLU A 70 16.51 14.09 -22.03
C GLU A 70 17.43 15.27 -22.38
N ASN A 71 18.10 15.82 -21.36
CA ASN A 71 19.18 16.78 -21.47
C ASN A 71 20.40 16.03 -22.03
N GLY A 72 20.34 15.77 -23.34
CA GLY A 72 21.32 14.93 -23.98
C GLY A 72 21.25 14.89 -25.51
N ASP A 73 20.79 15.95 -26.19
CA ASP A 73 21.26 16.24 -27.55
C ASP A 73 20.96 17.69 -27.95
N ALA A 74 21.87 18.58 -27.60
CA ALA A 74 22.00 19.87 -28.29
C ALA A 74 23.48 20.26 -28.22
N ALA A 75 24.30 19.60 -29.03
CA ALA A 75 25.63 20.11 -29.34
C ALA A 75 25.48 21.27 -30.34
N PRO A 76 25.81 22.51 -29.97
CA PRO A 76 25.88 23.58 -30.96
C PRO A 76 27.17 23.42 -31.78
N PHE A 77 27.01 23.58 -33.09
CA PHE A 77 28.06 23.63 -34.11
C PHE A 77 29.11 24.72 -33.82
#